data_AF-A0A972BQ30-F1
#
_entry.id   AF-A0A972BQ30-F1
#
_cell.length_a   1.000
_cell.length_b   1.000
_cell.length_c   1.000
_cell.angle_alpha   90.00
_cell.angle_beta   90.00
_cell.angle_gamma   90.00
#
_symmetry.space_group_name_H-M   'P 1'
#
loop_
_entity.id
_entity.type
_entity.pdbx_description
1 polymer ?
#
loop_
_entity_poly.entity_id
_entity_poly.type
_entity_poly.pdbx_seq_one_letter_code
_entity_poly.pdbx_strand_id
1 'polypeptide(L)'
;LCVSACHVCFNRPRSLTRKASFAKTIWAVYTHLAELIRTYMHGTYSPDPNTPGRMLLSVNLTQVQKMCQELNQRIAVLNKSNRPSESLGFARRLDQDRVMKERITGGGSESWRLDADLSFAPLNCDDLGLPVYPDLPVDTKARTTLTRFCHAFYAQHQKHADAMLAEIQNPDNKRVCTLLRQ
;
A
#
# COMPACT_ATOMS: atom_id res chain seq x y z
N LEU A 1 19.37 0.98 6.02
CA LEU A 1 18.21 0.55 5.21
C LEU A 1 18.66 -0.61 4.31
N CYS A 2 18.67 -1.83 4.84
CA CYS A 2 18.95 -3.01 4.01
C CYS A 2 17.71 -3.29 3.18
N VAL A 3 17.73 -2.88 1.91
CA VAL A 3 16.83 -3.44 0.90
C VAL A 3 17.27 -4.90 0.74
N SER A 4 16.64 -5.79 1.51
CA SER A 4 16.87 -7.22 1.38
C SER A 4 16.44 -7.61 -0.02
N ALA A 5 17.40 -7.87 -0.90
CA ALA A 5 17.15 -8.32 -2.26
C ALA A 5 16.29 -9.59 -2.18
N CYS A 6 15.01 -9.46 -2.54
CA CYS A 6 14.05 -10.55 -2.48
C CYS A 6 14.35 -11.51 -3.63
N HIS A 7 15.27 -12.45 -3.41
CA HIS A 7 15.57 -13.51 -4.37
C HIS A 7 14.45 -14.56 -4.29
N VAL A 8 13.52 -14.50 -5.24
CA VAL A 8 12.45 -15.49 -5.36
C VAL A 8 12.98 -16.70 -6.10
N CYS A 9 13.17 -17.81 -5.40
CA CYS A 9 13.59 -19.07 -5.99
C CYS A 9 12.40 -20.02 -6.17
N PHE A 10 12.11 -20.38 -7.42
CA PHE A 10 11.06 -21.34 -7.73
C PHE A 10 11.65 -22.75 -7.83
N ASN A 11 11.18 -23.65 -6.96
CA ASN A 11 11.50 -25.07 -7.09
C ASN A 11 11.01 -25.58 -8.44
N ARG A 12 11.87 -26.34 -9.14
CA ARG A 12 11.50 -26.92 -10.43
C ARG A 12 10.32 -27.87 -10.25
N PRO A 13 9.15 -27.58 -10.85
CA PRO A 13 7.99 -28.45 -10.69
C PRO A 13 8.24 -29.79 -11.37
N ARG A 14 7.89 -30.89 -10.69
CA ARG A 14 7.87 -32.22 -11.32
C ARG A 14 6.80 -32.24 -12.41
N SER A 15 7.22 -32.41 -13.65
CA SER A 15 6.35 -32.40 -14.83
C SER A 15 6.87 -33.39 -15.87
N LEU A 16 5.96 -34.18 -16.44
CA LEU A 16 6.30 -35.15 -17.48
C LEU A 16 6.69 -34.48 -18.82
N THR A 17 6.12 -33.31 -19.12
CA THR A 17 6.39 -32.58 -20.36
C THR A 17 6.94 -31.18 -20.08
N ARG A 18 7.78 -30.65 -20.98
CA ARG A 18 8.29 -29.26 -20.90
C ARG A 18 7.15 -28.24 -20.92
N LYS A 19 6.14 -28.48 -21.75
CA LYS A 19 4.89 -27.69 -21.79
C LYS A 19 4.21 -27.59 -20.42
N ALA A 20 4.06 -28.73 -19.72
CA ALA A 20 3.50 -28.74 -18.38
C ALA A 20 4.45 -28.09 -17.35
N SER A 21 5.76 -28.22 -17.53
CA SER A 21 6.77 -27.53 -16.72
C SER A 21 6.59 -26.02 -16.81
N PHE A 22 6.48 -25.49 -18.03
CA PHE A 22 6.26 -24.07 -18.30
C PHE A 22 5.01 -23.53 -17.61
N ALA A 23 3.85 -24.17 -17.83
CA ALA A 23 2.60 -23.73 -17.22
C ALA A 23 2.66 -23.77 -15.68
N LYS A 24 3.30 -24.80 -15.09
CA LYS A 24 3.48 -24.89 -13.63
C LYS A 24 4.41 -23.80 -13.09
N THR A 25 5.49 -23.49 -13.80
CA THR A 25 6.42 -22.42 -13.40
C THR A 25 5.74 -21.06 -13.44
N ILE A 26 5.03 -20.72 -14.52
CA ILE A 26 4.30 -19.44 -14.60
C ILE A 26 3.22 -19.37 -13.52
N TRP A 27 2.50 -20.45 -13.25
CA TRP A 27 1.54 -20.48 -12.15
C TRP A 27 2.17 -20.24 -10.78
N ALA A 28 3.36 -20.80 -10.53
CA ALA A 28 4.10 -20.57 -9.30
C ALA A 28 4.51 -19.09 -9.15
N VAL A 29 5.01 -18.48 -10.23
CA VAL A 29 5.35 -17.05 -10.28
C VAL A 29 4.13 -16.19 -10.03
N TYR A 30 3.02 -16.48 -10.72
CA TYR A 30 1.76 -15.76 -10.58
C TYR A 30 1.23 -15.83 -9.14
N THR A 31 1.24 -17.02 -8.54
CA THR A 31 0.79 -17.22 -7.15
C THR A 31 1.66 -16.46 -6.16
N HIS A 32 2.98 -16.44 -6.38
CA HIS A 32 3.89 -15.70 -5.53
C HIS A 32 3.71 -14.18 -5.66
N LEU A 33 3.54 -13.68 -6.88
CA LEU A 33 3.22 -12.26 -7.12
C LEU A 33 1.90 -11.87 -6.46
N ALA A 34 0.86 -12.69 -6.59
CA ALA A 34 -0.43 -12.46 -5.94
C ALA A 34 -0.28 -12.37 -4.42
N GLU A 35 0.54 -13.24 -3.82
CA GLU A 35 0.82 -13.22 -2.39
C GLU A 35 1.61 -11.98 -1.95
N LEU A 36 2.59 -11.54 -2.75
CA LEU A 36 3.33 -10.30 -2.49
C LEU A 36 2.43 -9.07 -2.56
N ILE A 37 1.58 -8.99 -3.59
CA ILE A 37 0.58 -7.92 -3.74
C ILE A 37 -0.37 -7.94 -2.54
N ARG A 38 -0.90 -9.11 -2.19
CA ARG A 38 -1.80 -9.26 -1.05
C ARG A 38 -1.14 -8.82 0.26
N THR A 39 0.12 -9.21 0.48
CA THR A 39 0.90 -8.82 1.67
C THR A 39 1.15 -7.32 1.71
N TYR A 40 1.47 -6.71 0.56
CA TYR A 40 1.68 -5.27 0.47
C TYR A 40 0.39 -4.48 0.70
N MET A 41 -0.72 -4.90 0.09
CA MET A 41 -2.01 -4.21 0.16
C MET A 41 -2.71 -4.40 1.51
N HIS A 42 -2.72 -5.64 2.03
CA HIS A 42 -3.54 -6.05 3.18
C HIS A 42 -2.72 -6.54 4.39
N GLY A 43 -1.42 -6.76 4.24
CA GLY A 43 -0.56 -7.26 5.30
C GLY A 43 -0.68 -8.78 5.52
N THR A 44 0.18 -9.29 6.38
CA THR A 44 0.19 -10.68 6.83
C THR A 44 0.35 -10.72 8.34
N TYR A 45 -0.28 -11.72 8.96
CA TYR A 45 -0.12 -11.98 10.39
C TYR A 45 1.10 -12.87 10.59
N SER A 46 2.04 -12.42 11.40
CA SER A 46 3.22 -13.18 11.83
C SER A 46 3.25 -13.26 13.36
N PRO A 47 3.68 -14.38 13.96
CA PRO A 47 3.95 -14.41 15.39
C PRO A 47 5.03 -13.37 15.74
N ASP A 48 4.86 -12.70 16.89
CA ASP A 48 5.85 -11.77 17.42
C ASP A 48 7.08 -12.54 17.92
N PRO A 49 8.29 -12.28 17.39
CA PRO A 49 9.50 -12.93 17.89
C PRO A 49 9.83 -12.56 19.34
N ASN A 50 9.33 -11.41 19.82
CA ASN A 50 9.62 -10.91 21.16
C ASN A 50 8.56 -11.32 22.19
N THR A 51 7.38 -11.78 21.76
CA THR A 51 6.28 -12.11 22.68
C THR A 51 5.52 -13.35 22.20
N PRO A 52 5.82 -14.54 22.73
CA PRO A 52 5.16 -15.77 22.32
C PRO A 52 3.66 -15.69 22.61
N GLY A 53 2.84 -15.96 21.59
CA GLY A 53 1.37 -15.90 21.65
C GLY A 53 0.74 -14.62 21.09
N ARG A 54 1.53 -13.58 20.79
CA ARG A 54 1.05 -12.38 20.11
C ARG A 54 1.20 -12.51 18.59
N MET A 55 0.17 -12.14 17.85
CA MET A 55 0.24 -11.99 16.40
C MET A 55 0.45 -10.52 16.04
N LEU A 56 1.44 -10.24 15.19
CA LEU A 56 1.70 -8.93 14.60
C LEU A 56 1.15 -8.91 13.18
N LEU A 57 0.41 -7.85 12.86
CA LEU A 57 0.06 -7.54 11.48
C LEU A 57 1.20 -6.73 10.85
N SER A 58 1.73 -7.20 9.72
CA SER A 58 2.70 -6.44 8.93
C SER A 58 2.08 -5.11 8.48
N VAL A 59 2.91 -4.07 8.42
CA VAL A 59 2.54 -2.77 7.84
C VAL A 59 2.05 -3.01 6.41
N ASN A 60 0.89 -2.43 6.08
CA ASN A 60 0.24 -2.57 4.79
C ASN A 60 -0.29 -1.22 4.28
N LEU A 61 -0.53 -1.14 2.97
CA LEU A 61 -0.98 0.10 2.34
C LEU A 61 -2.35 0.55 2.88
N THR A 62 -3.26 -0.39 3.10
CA THR A 62 -4.61 -0.10 3.62
C THR A 62 -4.56 0.61 4.98
N GLN A 63 -3.65 0.21 5.87
CA GLN A 63 -3.44 0.80 7.18
C GLN A 63 -2.84 2.19 7.07
N VAL A 64 -1.88 2.39 6.16
CA VAL A 64 -1.33 3.73 5.89
C VAL A 64 -2.45 4.66 5.41
N GLN A 65 -3.28 4.23 4.46
CA GLN A 65 -4.41 5.03 3.96
C GLN A 65 -5.42 5.36 5.06
N LYS A 66 -5.79 4.38 5.90
CA LYS A 66 -6.68 4.62 7.05
C LYS A 66 -6.10 5.61 8.04
N MET A 67 -4.83 5.46 8.41
CA MET A 67 -4.14 6.39 9.31
C MET A 67 -4.13 7.82 8.73
N CYS A 68 -3.92 7.92 7.43
CA CYS A 68 -3.94 9.17 6.68
C CYS A 68 -5.32 9.86 6.74
N GLN A 69 -6.40 9.08 6.55
CA GLN A 69 -7.78 9.56 6.69
C GLN A 69 -8.10 9.98 8.13
N GLU A 70 -7.69 9.19 9.13
CA GLU A 70 -7.89 9.50 10.54
C GLU A 70 -7.18 10.79 10.94
N LEU A 71 -5.94 11.00 10.47
CA LEU A 71 -5.20 12.24 10.70
C LEU A 71 -5.92 13.44 10.08
N ASN A 72 -6.41 13.32 8.85
CA ASN A 72 -7.17 14.39 8.20
C ASN A 72 -8.48 14.71 8.91
N GLN A 73 -9.17 13.70 9.44
CA GLN A 73 -10.36 13.91 10.27
C GLN A 73 -10.01 14.66 11.56
N ARG A 74 -8.90 14.30 12.23
CA ARG A 74 -8.43 15.00 13.42
C ARG A 74 -8.05 16.44 13.13
N ILE A 75 -7.35 16.69 12.01
CA ILE A 75 -7.02 18.05 11.54
C ILE A 75 -8.29 18.86 11.32
N ALA A 76 -9.30 18.29 10.66
CA ALA A 76 -10.58 18.96 10.42
C ALA A 76 -11.31 19.30 11.74
N VAL A 77 -11.32 18.37 12.71
CA VAL A 77 -11.90 18.61 14.04
C VAL A 77 -11.13 19.70 14.77
N LEU A 78 -9.80 19.66 14.75
CA LEU A 78 -8.92 20.63 15.42
C LEU A 78 -9.10 22.04 14.85
N ASN A 79 -9.17 22.17 13.52
CA ASN A 79 -9.43 23.43 12.83
C ASN A 79 -10.83 23.99 13.14
N LYS A 80 -11.80 23.11 13.37
CA LYS A 80 -13.16 23.52 13.76
C LYS A 80 -13.24 23.94 15.23
N SER A 81 -12.53 23.26 16.14
CA SER A 81 -12.57 23.54 17.57
C SER A 81 -11.69 24.71 18.00
N ASN A 82 -10.61 24.98 17.26
CA ASN A 82 -9.66 26.04 17.57
C ASN A 82 -9.68 27.10 16.47
N ARG A 83 -10.77 27.85 16.37
CA ARG A 83 -10.88 28.99 15.46
C ARG A 83 -10.22 30.21 16.09
N PRO A 84 -9.09 30.71 15.56
CA PRO A 84 -8.42 31.89 16.10
C PRO A 84 -9.33 33.11 16.18
N SER A 85 -10.28 33.25 15.25
CA SER A 85 -11.29 34.32 15.26
C SER A 85 -12.21 34.29 16.49
N GLU A 86 -12.56 33.10 17.01
CA GLU A 86 -13.42 32.96 18.18
C GLU A 86 -12.68 33.36 19.45
N SER A 87 -11.41 32.94 19.59
CA SER A 87 -10.53 33.33 20.69
C SER A 87 -10.22 34.83 20.67
N LEU A 88 -9.93 35.41 19.51
CA LEU A 88 -9.70 36.85 19.37
C LEU A 88 -10.99 37.65 19.57
N GLY A 89 -12.13 37.15 19.08
CA GLY A 89 -13.44 37.75 19.32
C GLY A 89 -13.83 37.72 20.80
N PHE A 90 -13.44 36.69 21.54
CA PHE A 90 -13.58 36.66 22.99
C PHE A 90 -12.68 37.68 23.67
N ALA A 91 -11.38 37.72 23.36
CA ALA A 91 -10.44 38.68 23.93
C ALA A 91 -10.86 40.14 23.64
N ARG A 92 -11.32 40.42 22.42
CA ARG A 92 -11.83 41.75 22.02
C ARG A 92 -13.06 42.15 22.82
N ARG A 93 -13.95 41.21 23.17
CA ARG A 93 -15.16 41.47 23.98
C ARG A 93 -14.86 41.82 25.44
N LEU A 94 -13.65 41.56 25.93
CA LEU A 94 -13.22 42.01 27.25
C LEU A 94 -12.92 43.52 27.27
N ASP A 95 -12.66 44.15 26.12
CA ASP A 95 -12.46 45.59 25.95
C ASP A 95 -13.72 46.26 25.39
N GLN A 96 -14.68 46.56 26.27
CA GLN A 96 -16.01 47.05 25.89
C GLN A 96 -15.98 48.44 25.22
N ASP A 97 -15.04 49.31 25.63
CA ASP A 97 -14.90 50.67 25.09
C ASP A 97 -14.50 50.64 23.61
N ARG A 98 -13.65 49.68 23.23
CA ARG A 98 -13.18 49.50 21.86
C ARG A 98 -14.26 48.87 20.97
N VAL A 99 -15.00 47.88 21.48
CA VAL A 99 -16.12 47.22 20.77
C VAL A 99 -17.25 48.20 20.45
N MET A 100 -17.58 49.11 21.38
CA MET A 100 -18.62 50.14 21.16
C MET A 100 -18.23 51.09 20.02
N LYS A 101 -16.97 51.55 19.97
CA LYS A 101 -16.47 52.45 18.92
C LYS A 101 -16.51 51.80 17.54
N GLU A 102 -16.09 50.54 17.43
CA GLU A 102 -16.06 49.79 16.17
C GLU A 102 -17.45 49.45 15.64
N ARG A 103 -18.42 49.21 16.53
CA ARG A 103 -19.83 49.00 16.16
C ARG A 103 -20.47 50.25 15.56
N ILE A 104 -20.10 51.43 16.05
CA ILE A 104 -20.61 52.73 15.56
C ILE A 104 -19.98 53.11 14.22
N THR A 105 -18.70 52.78 14.01
CA THR A 105 -17.96 53.12 12.77
C THR A 105 -18.04 52.05 11.68
N GLY A 106 -18.68 50.90 11.93
CA GLY A 106 -18.81 49.81 10.95
C GLY A 106 -17.50 49.05 10.66
N GLY A 107 -16.46 49.26 11.48
CA GLY A 107 -15.12 48.67 11.32
C GLY A 107 -15.03 47.21 11.80
N GLY A 108 -15.71 46.29 11.11
CA GLY A 108 -15.51 44.86 11.31
C GLY A 108 -14.26 44.36 10.58
N SER A 109 -13.25 43.88 11.32
CA SER A 109 -12.08 43.21 10.74
C SER A 109 -12.48 41.92 10.02
N GLU A 110 -11.83 41.62 8.89
CA GLU A 110 -12.01 40.40 8.08
C GLU A 110 -11.54 39.13 8.83
N SER A 111 -12.31 38.67 9.81
CA SER A 111 -11.96 37.50 10.63
C SER A 111 -12.01 36.17 9.86
N TRP A 112 -12.62 36.15 8.67
CA TRP A 112 -12.83 34.94 7.88
C TRP A 112 -11.56 34.42 7.18
N ARG A 113 -10.59 35.30 6.89
CA ARG A 113 -9.29 34.90 6.30
C ARG A 113 -8.34 34.33 7.34
N LEU A 114 -8.39 34.87 8.57
CA LEU A 114 -7.50 34.49 9.65
C LEU A 114 -7.63 33.02 10.06
N ASP A 115 -8.87 32.51 10.09
CA ASP A 115 -9.12 31.10 10.40
C ASP A 115 -8.60 30.16 9.31
N ALA A 116 -8.63 30.59 8.04
CA ALA A 116 -8.09 29.81 6.94
C ALA A 116 -6.55 29.82 6.95
N ASP A 117 -5.95 30.99 7.15
CA ASP A 117 -4.49 31.19 7.12
C ASP A 117 -3.77 30.47 8.28
N LEU A 118 -4.44 30.30 9.42
CA LEU A 118 -3.90 29.62 10.61
C LEU A 118 -4.38 28.17 10.76
N SER A 119 -5.16 27.66 9.80
CA SER A 119 -5.62 26.28 9.83
C SER A 119 -4.48 25.30 9.52
N PHE A 120 -4.51 24.14 10.16
CA PHE A 120 -3.62 23.04 9.79
C PHE A 120 -4.00 22.51 8.40
N ALA A 121 -3.01 22.41 7.52
CA ALA A 121 -3.19 21.83 6.19
C ALA A 121 -3.49 20.32 6.28
N PRO A 122 -4.48 19.81 5.53
CA PRO A 122 -4.71 18.38 5.43
C PRO A 122 -3.54 17.70 4.71
N LEU A 123 -3.28 16.44 5.07
CA LEU A 123 -2.30 15.60 4.41
C LEU A 123 -2.85 15.11 3.08
N ASN A 124 -2.06 15.28 2.02
CA ASN A 124 -2.33 14.63 0.75
C ASN A 124 -1.68 13.24 0.73
N CYS A 125 -2.50 12.21 0.85
CA CYS A 125 -2.02 10.83 0.92
C CYS A 125 -1.56 10.28 -0.42
N ASP A 126 -1.94 10.93 -1.53
CA ASP A 126 -1.52 10.56 -2.87
C ASP A 126 -0.05 10.95 -3.14
N ASP A 127 0.46 11.97 -2.44
CA ASP A 127 1.86 12.42 -2.53
C ASP A 127 2.85 11.39 -1.95
N LEU A 128 2.36 10.38 -1.24
CA LEU A 128 3.20 9.28 -0.74
C LEU A 128 3.77 8.42 -1.88
N GLY A 129 3.23 8.52 -3.09
CA GLY A 129 3.74 7.81 -4.27
C GLY A 129 3.67 6.28 -4.15
N LEU A 130 2.78 5.78 -3.30
CA LEU A 130 2.64 4.35 -3.04
C LEU A 130 1.77 3.69 -4.12
N PRO A 131 2.30 2.72 -4.89
CA PRO A 131 1.56 2.10 -5.98
C PRO A 131 0.40 1.25 -5.46
N VAL A 132 -0.80 1.46 -6.00
CA VAL A 132 -1.98 0.65 -5.69
C VAL A 132 -2.09 -0.48 -6.71
N TYR A 133 -2.12 -1.73 -6.23
CA TYR A 133 -2.28 -2.91 -7.07
C TYR A 133 -3.64 -3.57 -6.85
N PRO A 134 -4.31 -4.07 -7.90
CA PRO A 134 -5.51 -4.87 -7.74
C PRO A 134 -5.18 -6.26 -7.18
N ASP A 135 -6.12 -6.83 -6.43
CA ASP A 135 -5.99 -8.22 -5.96
C ASP A 135 -6.03 -9.20 -7.14
N LEU A 136 -5.02 -10.07 -7.22
CA LEU A 136 -4.91 -11.08 -8.25
C LEU A 136 -5.72 -12.33 -7.87
N PRO A 137 -6.60 -12.86 -8.74
CA PRO A 137 -7.38 -14.05 -8.43
C PRO A 137 -6.49 -15.30 -8.42
N VAL A 138 -6.47 -16.03 -7.30
CA VAL A 138 -5.75 -17.31 -7.13
C VAL A 138 -6.76 -18.47 -7.05
N ASP A 139 -7.73 -18.48 -7.95
CA ASP A 139 -8.79 -19.49 -7.99
C ASP A 139 -8.54 -20.55 -9.07
N THR A 140 -9.35 -21.61 -9.04
CA THR A 140 -9.25 -22.70 -10.02
C THR A 140 -9.53 -22.23 -11.44
N LYS A 141 -10.37 -21.20 -11.65
CA LYS A 141 -10.65 -20.63 -12.97
C LYS A 141 -9.48 -19.81 -13.51
N ALA A 142 -8.82 -18.99 -12.68
CA ALA A 142 -7.60 -18.31 -13.07
C ALA A 142 -6.51 -19.33 -13.46
N ARG A 143 -6.38 -20.41 -12.68
CA ARG A 143 -5.42 -21.47 -12.98
C ARG A 143 -5.67 -22.15 -14.32
N THR A 144 -6.90 -22.54 -14.61
CA THR A 144 -7.23 -23.20 -15.89
C THR A 144 -7.06 -22.25 -17.07
N THR A 145 -7.46 -20.99 -16.91
CA THR A 145 -7.31 -19.95 -17.93
C THR A 145 -5.84 -19.69 -18.25
N LEU A 146 -5.00 -19.50 -17.22
CA LEU A 146 -3.58 -19.28 -17.36
C LEU A 146 -2.88 -20.51 -17.95
N THR A 147 -3.25 -21.71 -17.50
CA THR A 147 -2.69 -22.96 -18.06
C THR A 147 -3.01 -23.10 -19.55
N ARG A 148 -4.27 -22.81 -19.95
CA ARG A 148 -4.68 -22.83 -21.37
C ARG A 148 -3.90 -21.81 -22.19
N PHE A 149 -3.72 -20.60 -21.67
CA PHE A 149 -2.91 -19.57 -22.30
C PHE A 149 -1.44 -20.01 -22.46
N CYS A 150 -0.81 -20.49 -21.39
CA CYS A 150 0.57 -21.01 -21.43
C CYS A 150 0.72 -22.16 -22.42
N HIS A 151 -0.29 -23.03 -22.54
CA HIS A 151 -0.30 -24.13 -23.49
C HIS A 151 -0.36 -23.67 -24.95
N ALA A 152 -1.17 -22.65 -25.25
CA ALA A 152 -1.25 -22.04 -26.58
C ALA A 152 0.04 -21.28 -26.92
N PHE A 153 0.56 -20.50 -25.96
CA PHE A 153 1.82 -19.77 -26.10
C PHE A 153 2.99 -20.72 -26.36
N TYR A 154 3.08 -21.83 -25.61
CA TYR A 154 4.13 -22.83 -25.80
C TYR A 154 4.07 -23.49 -27.19
N ALA A 155 2.86 -23.70 -27.73
CA ALA A 155 2.69 -24.28 -29.07
C ALA A 155 3.17 -23.33 -30.18
N GLN A 156 3.03 -22.02 -29.99
CA GLN A 156 3.44 -21.00 -30.97
C GLN A 156 4.91 -20.57 -30.81
N HIS A 157 5.44 -20.54 -29.58
CA HIS A 157 6.74 -19.97 -29.24
C HIS A 157 7.63 -20.93 -28.45
N GLN A 158 7.70 -22.18 -28.89
CA GLN A 158 8.41 -23.24 -28.15
C GLN A 158 9.87 -22.89 -27.82
N LYS A 159 10.64 -22.37 -28.79
CA LYS A 159 12.06 -22.01 -28.59
C LYS A 159 12.24 -20.94 -27.51
N HIS A 160 11.36 -19.94 -27.50
CA HIS A 160 11.42 -18.85 -26.53
C HIS A 160 11.00 -19.32 -25.13
N ALA A 161 9.94 -20.13 -25.04
CA ALA A 161 9.51 -20.71 -23.77
C ALA A 161 10.56 -21.64 -23.16
N ASP A 162 11.26 -22.41 -23.98
CA ASP A 162 12.36 -23.28 -23.53
C ASP A 162 13.59 -22.47 -23.09
N ALA A 163 13.89 -21.35 -23.74
CA ALA A 163 14.96 -20.44 -23.31
C ALA A 163 14.66 -19.81 -21.93
N MET A 164 13.43 -19.31 -21.73
CA MET A 164 13.00 -18.77 -20.42
C MET A 164 13.07 -19.85 -19.33
N LEU A 165 12.64 -21.07 -19.63
CA LEU A 165 12.74 -22.19 -18.68
C LEU A 165 14.20 -22.52 -18.34
N ALA A 166 15.10 -22.51 -19.32
CA ALA A 166 16.52 -22.77 -19.11
C ALA A 166 17.15 -21.69 -18.22
N GLU A 167 16.81 -20.42 -18.42
CA GLU A 167 17.28 -19.29 -17.62
C GLU A 167 16.82 -19.39 -16.16
N ILE A 168 15.53 -19.61 -15.93
CA ILE A 168 14.93 -19.75 -14.59
C ILE A 168 15.48 -20.98 -13.86
N GLN A 169 15.84 -22.04 -14.59
CA GLN A 169 16.31 -23.30 -14.01
C GLN A 169 17.83 -23.42 -13.92
N ASN A 170 18.59 -22.43 -14.41
CA ASN A 170 20.04 -22.47 -14.46
C ASN A 170 20.63 -22.49 -13.03
N PRO A 171 21.39 -23.53 -12.63
CA PRO A 171 21.98 -23.62 -11.29
C PRO A 171 23.02 -22.55 -10.96
N ASP A 172 23.69 -21.95 -11.96
CA ASP A 172 24.67 -20.89 -11.69
C ASP A 172 24.01 -19.56 -11.29
N ASN A 173 22.73 -19.38 -11.67
CA ASN A 173 21.86 -18.31 -11.17
C ASN A 173 21.21 -18.65 -9.81
N LYS A 174 21.45 -19.84 -9.23
CA LYS A 174 20.88 -20.28 -7.93
C LYS A 174 21.80 -20.04 -6.74
N ARG A 175 22.77 -19.13 -6.83
CA ARG A 175 23.76 -18.93 -5.76
C ARG A 175 23.20 -18.49 -4.40
N VAL A 176 21.91 -18.17 -4.27
CA VAL A 176 21.32 -18.00 -2.93
C VAL A 176 19.85 -18.43 -2.95
N CYS A 177 19.43 -19.11 -1.88
CA CYS A 177 18.05 -19.25 -1.37
C CYS A 177 17.24 -20.51 -1.78
N THR A 178 17.33 -21.54 -0.95
CA THR A 178 16.27 -22.55 -0.78
C THR A 178 15.20 -22.04 0.18
N LEU A 179 13.94 -21.96 -0.26
CA LEU A 179 12.80 -21.93 0.67
C LEU A 179 12.50 -23.38 1.10
N LEU A 180 13.01 -23.73 2.29
CA LEU A 180 12.52 -24.89 3.03
C LEU A 180 11.07 -24.60 3.43
N ARG A 181 10.16 -25.40 2.88
CA ARG A 181 8.77 -25.47 3.31
C ARG A 181 8.77 -26.22 4.65
N GLN A 182 8.51 -25.53 5.75
CA GLN A 182 8.09 -26.17 7.00
C GLN A 182 6.65 -26.66 6.86
#